data_AF-A0A6J4YJP8-F1
#
_entry.id   AF-A0A6J4YJP8-F1
#
_cell.length_a   1.000
_cell.length_b   1.000
_cell.length_c   1.000
_cell.angle_alpha   90.00
_cell.angle_beta   90.00
_cell.angle_gamma   90.00
#
_symmetry.space_group_name_H-M   'P 1'
#
loop_
_entity.id
_entity.type
_entity.pdbx_description
1 polymer ?
#
loop_
_entity_poly.entity_id
_entity_poly.type
_entity_poly.pdbx_seq_one_letter_code
_entity_poly.pdbx_strand_id
1 'polypeptide(L)'
;MLAIVMNFADDVLLASPYYKKHDKRFQIDLLYKRTDRVITVCEIKHQNSKIGTHIIPEMQRKSALLKVPRGYALEKALISLYGPDNSLKDTGYFHHFVTLDDII
;
A
#
# COMPACT_ATOMS: atom_id res chain seq x y z
N MET A 1 -12.42 -5.56 -5.30
CA MET A 1 -12.44 -4.19 -5.83
C MET A 1 -11.03 -3.60 -5.89
N LEU A 2 -10.37 -3.22 -4.79
CA LEU A 2 -9.01 -2.64 -4.85
C LEU A 2 -7.97 -3.54 -5.57
N ALA A 3 -7.95 -4.85 -5.27
CA ALA A 3 -7.08 -5.81 -5.97
C ALA A 3 -7.41 -5.99 -7.47
N ILE A 4 -8.65 -5.67 -7.89
CA ILE A 4 -9.05 -5.69 -9.31
C ILE A 4 -8.43 -4.48 -10.00
N VAL A 5 -8.56 -3.29 -9.40
CA VAL A 5 -7.92 -2.05 -9.91
C VAL A 5 -6.41 -2.22 -10.03
N MET A 6 -5.77 -2.88 -9.06
CA MET A 6 -4.34 -3.16 -9.07
C MET A 6 -3.96 -4.41 -9.89
N ASN A 7 -4.90 -5.02 -10.60
CA ASN A 7 -4.70 -6.11 -11.54
C ASN A 7 -4.01 -7.37 -10.95
N PHE A 8 -4.36 -7.75 -9.71
CA PHE A 8 -3.87 -8.98 -9.07
C PHE A 8 -4.97 -9.76 -8.32
N ALA A 9 -6.24 -9.49 -8.60
CA ALA A 9 -7.36 -10.05 -7.85
C ALA A 9 -7.37 -11.58 -7.78
N ASP A 10 -7.00 -12.25 -8.87
CA ASP A 10 -6.98 -13.71 -8.97
C ASP A 10 -5.86 -14.36 -8.14
N ASP A 11 -4.86 -13.57 -7.74
CA ASP A 11 -3.71 -14.03 -6.95
C ASP A 11 -3.89 -13.83 -5.45
N VAL A 12 -4.98 -13.22 -4.98
CA VAL A 12 -5.16 -12.86 -3.56
C VAL A 12 -5.37 -14.10 -2.69
N LEU A 13 -4.42 -14.36 -1.79
CA LEU A 13 -4.52 -15.38 -0.73
C LEU A 13 -5.08 -14.82 0.58
N LEU A 14 -4.74 -13.56 0.88
CA LEU A 14 -5.15 -12.88 2.10
C LEU A 14 -5.28 -11.39 1.83
N ALA A 15 -6.29 -10.77 2.42
CA ALA A 15 -6.48 -9.33 2.48
C ALA A 15 -6.89 -8.96 3.91
N SER A 16 -6.01 -8.28 4.66
CA SER A 16 -6.32 -7.87 6.03
C SER A 16 -5.51 -6.66 6.46
N PRO A 17 -6.02 -5.84 7.39
CA PRO A 17 -5.17 -4.90 8.14
C PRO A 17 -4.03 -5.64 8.85
N TYR A 18 -2.90 -4.97 9.05
CA TYR A 18 -1.77 -5.53 9.80
C TYR A 18 -1.30 -4.56 10.89
N TYR A 19 -1.37 -5.02 12.14
CA TYR A 19 -0.96 -4.27 13.32
C TYR A 19 -0.52 -5.23 14.45
N LYS A 20 0.28 -4.75 15.40
CA LYS A 20 0.66 -5.50 16.60
C LYS A 20 -0.04 -4.94 17.83
N LYS A 21 -0.90 -5.73 18.49
CA LYS A 21 -1.73 -5.32 19.63
C LYS A 21 -0.96 -4.69 20.80
N HIS A 22 0.26 -5.14 21.05
CA HIS A 22 1.09 -4.66 22.17
C HIS A 22 1.89 -3.40 21.84
N ASP A 23 1.95 -3.00 20.57
CA ASP A 23 2.72 -1.85 20.15
C ASP A 23 1.88 -1.02 19.17
N LYS A 24 1.13 -0.04 19.70
CA LYS A 24 0.35 0.94 18.90
C LYS A 24 1.21 1.72 17.90
N ARG A 25 2.53 1.48 17.87
CA ARG A 25 3.48 2.25 17.08
C ARG A 25 3.27 2.14 15.58
N PHE A 26 2.60 1.13 15.02
CA PHE A 26 2.30 1.13 13.59
C PHE A 26 1.07 0.29 13.21
N GLN A 27 0.36 0.76 12.19
CA GLN A 27 -0.74 0.08 11.52
C GLN A 27 -0.53 0.20 10.02
N ILE A 28 -0.69 -0.91 9.32
CA ILE A 28 -0.85 -0.98 7.87
C ILE A 28 -2.34 -1.17 7.62
N ASP A 29 -2.95 -0.25 6.88
CA ASP A 29 -4.40 -0.21 6.68
C ASP A 29 -4.91 -1.46 5.98
N LEU A 30 -4.17 -1.91 4.97
CA LEU A 30 -4.48 -3.10 4.21
C LEU A 30 -3.20 -3.76 3.71
N LEU A 31 -3.12 -5.07 3.85
CA LEU A 31 -2.02 -5.88 3.34
C LEU A 31 -2.61 -7.01 2.51
N TYR A 32 -2.11 -7.14 1.29
CA TYR A 32 -2.39 -8.28 0.44
C TYR A 32 -1.23 -9.26 0.49
N LYS A 33 -1.55 -10.55 0.62
CA LYS A 33 -0.61 -11.65 0.33
C LYS A 33 -1.09 -12.34 -0.93
N ARG A 34 -0.18 -12.53 -1.89
CA ARG A 34 -0.48 -13.09 -3.20
C ARG A 34 0.16 -14.47 -3.42
N THR A 35 -0.42 -15.27 -4.31
CA THR A 35 0.06 -16.60 -4.76
C THR A 35 1.44 -16.54 -5.42
N ASP A 36 1.71 -15.47 -6.17
CA ASP A 36 2.97 -15.17 -6.87
C ASP A 36 4.13 -14.73 -5.96
N ARG A 37 3.95 -14.84 -4.64
CA ARG A 37 4.91 -14.44 -3.60
C ARG A 37 5.15 -12.93 -3.54
N VAL A 38 4.15 -12.12 -3.87
CA VAL A 38 4.16 -10.68 -3.59
C VAL A 38 3.36 -10.38 -2.32
N ILE A 39 3.91 -9.51 -1.47
CA ILE A 39 3.14 -8.81 -0.43
C ILE A 39 2.97 -7.36 -0.88
N THR A 40 1.72 -6.91 -1.01
CA THR A 40 1.41 -5.51 -1.34
C THR A 40 0.94 -4.80 -0.08
N VAL A 41 1.73 -3.81 0.37
CA VAL A 41 1.41 -2.95 1.52
C VAL A 41 0.65 -1.74 1.02
N CYS A 42 -0.59 -1.61 1.48
CA CYS A 42 -1.48 -0.52 1.11
C CYS A 42 -1.54 0.53 2.22
N GLU A 43 -1.49 1.79 1.81
CA GLU A 43 -1.72 2.95 2.66
C GLU A 43 -2.93 3.73 2.14
N ILE A 44 -3.87 4.04 3.03
CA ILE A 44 -5.10 4.76 2.67
C ILE A 44 -5.02 6.18 3.24
N LYS A 45 -4.99 7.18 2.37
CA LYS A 45 -4.98 8.60 2.77
C LYS A 45 -6.23 9.32 2.29
N HIS A 46 -7.01 9.80 3.25
CA HIS A 46 -8.14 10.67 2.99
C HIS A 46 -7.71 12.15 3.13
N GLN A 47 -7.29 12.75 2.02
CA GLN A 47 -6.88 14.16 1.95
C GLN A 47 -7.52 14.82 0.74
N ASN A 48 -7.92 16.09 0.89
CA ASN A 48 -8.54 16.88 -0.19
C ASN A 48 -7.49 17.50 -1.14
N SER A 49 -6.38 16.80 -1.36
CA SER A 49 -5.29 17.21 -2.22
C SER A 49 -4.49 15.99 -2.68
N LYS A 50 -3.62 16.18 -3.66
CA LYS A 50 -2.64 15.17 -4.08
C LYS A 50 -1.64 14.88 -2.95
N ILE A 51 -1.15 13.64 -2.92
CA ILE A 51 -0.17 13.18 -1.93
C ILE A 51 1.25 13.39 -2.47
N GLY A 52 2.10 14.05 -1.67
CA GLY A 52 3.52 14.27 -2.00
C GLY A 52 4.47 13.29 -1.31
N THR A 53 5.77 13.53 -1.49
CA THR A 53 6.86 12.66 -0.99
C THR A 53 6.94 12.52 0.55
N HIS A 54 6.25 13.39 1.29
CA HIS A 54 6.20 13.33 2.77
C HIS A 54 5.62 12.02 3.32
N ILE A 55 4.91 11.23 2.51
CA ILE A 55 4.40 9.90 2.89
C ILE A 55 5.48 8.80 2.91
N ILE A 56 6.60 9.00 2.20
CA ILE A 56 7.64 7.98 2.03
C ILE A 56 8.25 7.55 3.37
N PRO A 57 8.65 8.46 4.28
CA PRO A 57 9.20 8.07 5.58
C PRO A 57 8.23 7.24 6.43
N GLU A 58 6.93 7.57 6.39
CA GLU A 58 5.90 6.79 7.07
C GLU A 58 5.83 5.36 6.53
N MET A 59 5.81 5.23 5.20
CA MET A 59 5.78 3.94 4.52
C MET A 59 7.04 3.10 4.77
N GLN A 60 8.22 3.72 4.77
CA GLN A 60 9.48 3.04 5.08
C GLN A 60 9.45 2.49 6.51
N ARG A 61 8.98 3.29 7.47
CA ARG A 61 8.83 2.87 8.87
C ARG A 61 7.88 1.67 9.01
N LYS A 62 6.72 1.71 8.36
CA LYS A 62 5.74 0.60 8.36
C LYS A 62 6.34 -0.67 7.73
N SER A 63 7.00 -0.52 6.59
CA SER A 63 7.64 -1.62 5.85
C SER A 63 8.76 -2.29 6.66
N ALA A 64 9.57 -1.51 7.38
CA ALA A 64 10.65 -2.03 8.21
C ALA A 64 10.15 -2.85 9.42
N LEU A 65 8.94 -2.57 9.91
CA LEU A 65 8.33 -3.28 11.04
C LEU A 65 7.55 -4.52 10.63
N LEU A 66 7.29 -4.67 9.32
CA LEU A 66 6.66 -5.84 8.73
C LEU A 66 7.69 -6.96 8.56
N LYS A 67 7.39 -8.14 9.14
CA LYS A 67 8.19 -9.34 8.93
C LYS A 67 7.82 -9.98 7.58
N VAL A 68 8.53 -9.60 6.53
CA VAL A 68 8.35 -10.18 5.18
C VAL A 68 9.00 -11.58 5.14
N PRO A 69 8.27 -12.64 4.78
CA PRO A 69 8.85 -13.98 4.65
C PRO A 69 9.93 -14.02 3.56
N ARG A 70 10.94 -14.87 3.74
CA ARG A 70 12.03 -15.02 2.75
C ARG A 70 11.45 -15.43 1.39
N GLY A 71 11.95 -14.79 0.33
CA GLY A 71 11.52 -15.06 -1.05
C GLY A 71 10.23 -14.37 -1.48
N TYR A 72 9.66 -13.50 -0.65
CA TYR A 72 8.58 -12.61 -1.05
C TYR A 72 9.11 -11.26 -1.52
N ALA A 73 8.52 -10.73 -2.58
CA ALA A 73 8.69 -9.34 -2.99
C ALA A 73 7.75 -8.43 -2.20
N LEU A 74 8.14 -7.16 -2.01
CA LEU A 74 7.35 -6.17 -1.30
C LEU A 74 6.96 -5.02 -2.22
N GLU A 75 5.68 -4.97 -2.57
CA GLU A 75 5.08 -3.86 -3.32
C GLU A 75 4.38 -2.87 -2.39
N LYS A 76 4.14 -1.66 -2.90
CA LYS A 76 3.48 -0.58 -2.16
C LYS A 76 2.37 0.00 -3.00
N ALA A 77 1.22 0.20 -2.38
CA ALA A 77 0.06 0.82 -2.99
C ALA A 77 -0.38 2.04 -2.18
N LEU A 78 -0.62 3.16 -2.87
CA LEU A 78 -1.26 4.32 -2.28
C LEU A 78 -2.70 4.37 -2.75
N ILE A 79 -3.63 4.39 -1.81
CA ILE A 79 -5.05 4.63 -2.06
C ILE A 79 -5.39 6.02 -1.51
N SER A 80 -5.83 6.93 -2.37
CA SER A 80 -6.20 8.28 -1.94
C SER A 80 -7.27 8.89 -2.83
N LEU A 81 -7.89 10.00 -2.42
CA LEU A 81 -8.94 10.62 -3.24
C LEU A 81 -8.41 11.12 -4.58
N TYR A 82 -7.26 11.82 -4.57
CA TYR A 82 -6.73 12.54 -5.74
C TYR A 82 -5.39 11.99 -6.26
N GLY A 83 -4.96 10.84 -5.74
CA GLY A 83 -3.71 10.20 -6.12
C GLY A 83 -2.45 10.97 -5.67
N PRO A 84 -1.28 10.63 -6.25
CA PRO A 84 0.00 11.29 -5.97
C PRO A 84 0.19 12.57 -6.79
N ASP A 85 1.00 13.50 -6.27
CA ASP A 85 1.57 14.58 -7.07
C ASP A 85 2.71 14.08 -7.99
N ASN A 86 3.18 14.94 -8.89
CA ASN A 86 4.25 14.57 -9.82
C ASN A 86 5.54 14.22 -9.08
N SER A 87 5.88 14.95 -8.01
CA SER A 87 7.08 14.69 -7.23
C SER A 87 7.10 13.28 -6.64
N LEU A 88 5.94 12.78 -6.17
CA LEU A 88 5.82 11.43 -5.66
C LEU A 88 5.82 10.38 -6.77
N LYS A 89 5.13 10.64 -7.89
CA LYS A 89 5.15 9.73 -9.06
C LYS A 89 6.56 9.51 -9.58
N ASP A 90 7.33 10.58 -9.73
CA ASP A 90 8.68 10.57 -10.28
C ASP A 90 9.67 9.77 -9.41
N THR A 91 9.35 9.52 -8.14
CA THR A 91 10.18 8.68 -7.27
C THR A 91 10.12 7.19 -7.61
N GLY A 92 9.06 6.72 -8.29
CA GLY A 92 8.81 5.29 -8.49
C GLY A 92 8.64 4.48 -7.19
N TYR A 93 8.38 5.14 -6.05
CA TYR A 93 8.35 4.48 -4.74
C TYR A 93 7.13 3.55 -4.55
N PHE A 94 5.99 3.96 -5.10
CA PHE A 94 4.76 3.16 -5.12
C PHE A 94 4.64 2.41 -6.44
N HIS A 95 4.18 1.18 -6.36
CA HIS A 95 3.94 0.30 -7.50
C HIS A 95 2.52 0.52 -8.04
N HIS A 96 1.59 0.87 -7.14
CA HIS A 96 0.18 1.08 -7.46
C HIS A 96 -0.31 2.40 -6.88
N PHE A 97 -1.12 3.10 -7.67
CA PHE A 97 -1.91 4.23 -7.23
C PHE A 97 -3.37 3.91 -7.52
N VAL A 98 -4.22 4.00 -6.50
CA VAL A 98 -5.66 3.85 -6.63
C VAL A 98 -6.31 5.13 -6.16
N THR A 99 -7.14 5.71 -7.01
CA THR A 99 -7.87 6.94 -6.76
C THR A 99 -9.35 6.66 -6.48
N LEU A 100 -10.11 7.68 -6.05
CA LEU A 100 -11.55 7.52 -5.91
C LEU A 100 -12.20 7.15 -7.25
N ASP A 101 -11.74 7.77 -8.35
CA ASP A 101 -12.25 7.54 -9.69
C ASP A 101 -12.05 6.09 -10.17
N ASP A 102 -11.07 5.37 -9.63
CA ASP A 102 -10.84 3.96 -9.97
C ASP A 102 -11.78 2.99 -9.23
N ILE A 103 -12.47 3.46 -8.19
CA ILE A 103 -13.26 2.63 -7.27
C ILE A 103 -14.77 2.80 -7.48
N ILE A 104 -15.19 3.90 -8.11
CA ILE A 104 -16.59 4.25 -8.35
C ILE A 104 -17.15 3.64 -9.64
#